data_AF-A0A3D0KLL3-F1
#
_entry.id   AF-A0A3D0KLL3-F1
#
_cell.length_a   1.000
_cell.length_b   1.000
_cell.length_c   1.000
_cell.angle_alpha   90.00
_cell.angle_beta   90.00
_cell.angle_gamma   90.00
#
_symmetry.space_group_name_H-M   'P 1'
#
loop_
_entity.id
_entity.type
_entity.pdbx_description
1 polymer ?
#
loop_
_entity_poly.entity_id
_entity_poly.type
_entity_poly.pdbx_seq_one_letter_code
_entity_poly.pdbx_strand_id
1 'polypeptide(L)'
;MKKVLGILLAGAMVASVAATSLVSAGAVKTNHSKYTPSAGTETYKYYFAMPGCWINDSTKDNNDAAGCYWWDATDSPGDKFSNGWPGYEMDKEAAAENLYSINAPRDAANVVFSNYLDGGMDSSLPVFAEALQCKNSSAEFYCEGDSKYYSEKFWKYMWSLAQQKAGIKEDNENFDATYEYILAHPEVVDFTPEFGDNGKMFFSETDLEFGLSMRFDNMIWIVDLDPSKIEYINQDLIPGGKPAFSGEWYFMYGNGEYGMWPTKALALEQSGVTQNEDGTYTVPEGGKIDEYGTVYDADGYVVVGNYTGKYYQDKVAPEAPSKPAETTAPATTVAPTTVPGPDNNDADSSTSDSTQDTPASESGSDNNAIQTGAASFAIVMLIAAVGVVVAVYFKRRKTN
;
A
#
# COMPACT_ATOMS: atom_id res chain seq x y z
N MET A 1 -33.78 45.68 37.47
CA MET A 1 -34.84 44.76 37.01
C MET A 1 -34.14 43.60 36.31
N LYS A 2 -34.05 42.44 36.98
CA LYS A 2 -34.86 41.24 36.76
C LYS A 2 -34.64 40.57 35.38
N LYS A 3 -33.90 39.44 35.44
CA LYS A 3 -34.11 38.12 34.79
C LYS A 3 -34.10 38.12 33.25
N VAL A 4 -33.34 37.25 32.60
CA VAL A 4 -33.69 35.86 32.24
C VAL A 4 -32.36 35.15 31.87
N LEU A 5 -31.94 34.11 32.62
CA LEU A 5 -31.90 32.68 32.20
C LEU A 5 -30.83 32.46 31.11
N GLY A 6 -29.70 31.77 31.30
CA GLY A 6 -29.45 30.51 31.99
C GLY A 6 -28.89 29.51 30.95
N ILE A 7 -27.87 28.74 31.36
CA ILE A 7 -27.45 27.42 30.83
C ILE A 7 -26.22 27.37 29.89
N LEU A 8 -25.30 26.48 30.30
CA LEU A 8 -24.25 25.74 29.58
C LEU A 8 -22.86 26.38 29.37
N LEU A 9 -22.09 26.28 30.46
CA LEU A 9 -20.76 25.67 30.44
C LEU A 9 -20.80 24.32 29.67
N ALA A 10 -20.26 24.25 28.44
CA ALA A 10 -19.61 23.09 27.79
C ALA A 10 -19.66 23.19 26.25
N GLY A 11 -18.50 23.06 25.60
CA GLY A 11 -18.39 22.56 24.22
C GLY A 11 -18.31 23.60 23.10
N ALA A 12 -17.09 23.94 22.67
CA ALA A 12 -16.69 24.02 21.26
C ALA A 12 -15.20 24.42 21.17
N MET A 13 -14.34 23.43 20.90
CA MET A 13 -13.09 23.67 20.15
C MET A 13 -13.43 24.15 18.73
N VAL A 14 -12.52 24.92 18.11
CA VAL A 14 -12.35 25.27 16.66
C VAL A 14 -11.75 26.69 16.65
N ALA A 15 -10.66 27.07 15.98
CA ALA A 15 -9.79 26.46 14.97
C ALA A 15 -8.37 26.98 15.21
N SER A 16 -7.35 26.13 15.07
CA SER A 16 -5.98 26.61 14.87
C SER A 16 -5.75 26.77 13.37
N VAL A 17 -5.51 28.00 12.93
CA VAL A 17 -4.99 28.31 11.59
C VAL A 17 -3.48 28.15 11.64
N ALA A 18 -2.93 27.20 10.89
CA ALA A 18 -1.51 27.17 10.58
C ALA A 18 -1.33 27.51 9.10
N ALA A 19 -0.81 28.71 8.84
CA ALA A 19 -0.34 29.13 7.53
C ALA A 19 1.07 28.56 7.30
N THR A 20 1.32 27.97 6.13
CA THR A 20 2.68 27.67 5.68
C THR A 20 3.11 28.61 4.56
N SER A 21 4.29 29.16 4.75
CA SER A 21 5.03 30.10 3.91
C SER A 21 5.62 29.46 2.66
N LEU A 22 5.68 30.23 1.57
CA LEU A 22 6.59 29.98 0.43
C LEU A 22 8.05 29.89 0.90
N VAL A 23 8.81 28.86 0.50
CA VAL A 23 10.16 29.02 -0.09
C VAL A 23 10.55 27.83 -1.00
N SER A 24 11.12 28.18 -2.16
CA SER A 24 12.08 27.53 -3.09
C SER A 24 12.33 26.01 -3.14
N ALA A 25 12.35 25.50 -4.39
CA ALA A 25 13.17 24.43 -4.98
C ALA A 25 13.93 23.47 -4.03
N GLY A 26 13.46 22.22 -3.98
CA GLY A 26 14.12 21.07 -3.32
C GLY A 26 13.42 20.51 -2.07
N ALA A 27 12.28 21.06 -1.65
CA ALA A 27 11.65 20.71 -0.38
C ALA A 27 10.92 19.35 -0.42
N VAL A 28 11.31 18.44 0.48
CA VAL A 28 10.54 17.27 0.92
C VAL A 28 9.11 17.71 1.24
N LYS A 29 8.09 17.09 0.63
CA LYS A 29 6.69 17.32 0.99
C LYS A 29 6.46 16.77 2.41
N THR A 30 6.56 17.60 3.45
CA THR A 30 6.12 17.23 4.81
C THR A 30 4.64 17.57 5.02
N ASN A 31 3.79 17.31 4.02
CA ASN A 31 2.34 17.45 4.18
C ASN A 31 1.81 16.14 4.75
N HIS A 32 1.83 16.04 6.08
CA HIS A 32 1.28 14.96 6.92
C HIS A 32 -0.22 14.73 6.69
N SER A 33 -0.57 14.12 5.57
CA SER A 33 -1.94 13.82 5.20
C SER A 33 -2.35 12.48 5.81
N LYS A 34 -3.10 12.53 6.92
CA LYS A 34 -3.80 11.36 7.44
C LYS A 34 -5.02 11.04 6.59
N TYR A 35 -5.32 9.76 6.46
CA TYR A 35 -6.51 9.34 5.76
C TYR A 35 -7.77 9.55 6.61
N THR A 36 -8.83 10.02 5.97
CA THR A 36 -10.18 10.07 6.54
C THR A 36 -11.13 9.58 5.46
N PRO A 37 -11.82 8.44 5.66
CA PRO A 37 -12.72 7.91 4.65
C PRO A 37 -13.81 8.91 4.28
N SER A 38 -14.11 9.00 2.99
CA SER A 38 -15.30 9.70 2.53
C SER A 38 -16.58 9.04 3.07
N ALA A 39 -17.68 9.80 3.08
CA ALA A 39 -18.92 9.34 3.71
C ALA A 39 -19.46 8.08 3.01
N GLY A 40 -19.64 7.00 3.78
CA GLY A 40 -20.16 5.72 3.28
C GLY A 40 -19.09 4.74 2.82
N THR A 41 -17.80 5.12 2.85
CA THR A 41 -16.69 4.24 2.50
C THR A 41 -16.44 3.22 3.60
N GLU A 42 -16.61 1.94 3.26
CA GLU A 42 -16.21 0.84 4.12
C GLU A 42 -14.70 0.63 4.04
N THR A 43 -14.11 0.24 5.16
CA THR A 43 -12.66 0.09 5.26
C THR A 43 -12.26 -1.22 5.91
N TYR A 44 -11.02 -1.61 5.68
CA TYR A 44 -10.30 -2.61 6.46
C TYR A 44 -9.16 -1.94 7.21
N LYS A 45 -8.88 -2.40 8.43
CA LYS A 45 -7.74 -1.90 9.21
C LYS A 45 -6.51 -2.72 8.90
N TYR A 46 -5.46 -2.09 8.40
CA TYR A 46 -4.17 -2.73 8.18
C TYR A 46 -3.15 -2.21 9.19
N TYR A 47 -2.32 -3.12 9.66
CA TYR A 47 -1.15 -2.80 10.45
C TYR A 47 0.11 -2.95 9.61
N PHE A 48 1.07 -2.05 9.82
CA PHE A 48 2.37 -2.14 9.21
C PHE A 48 3.43 -2.07 10.30
N ALA A 49 4.28 -3.08 10.31
CA ALA A 49 5.39 -3.18 11.22
C ALA A 49 6.64 -2.70 10.49
N MET A 50 6.89 -1.40 10.57
CA MET A 50 7.99 -0.78 9.84
C MET A 50 9.32 -1.25 10.43
N PRO A 51 10.23 -1.84 9.65
CA PRO A 51 11.53 -2.24 10.16
C PRO A 51 12.32 -1.03 10.66
N GLY A 52 13.01 -1.18 11.79
CA GLY A 52 13.72 -0.06 12.43
C GLY A 52 14.84 0.50 11.54
N CYS A 53 15.44 -0.33 10.68
CA CYS A 53 16.37 0.13 9.66
C CYS A 53 15.77 1.03 8.56
N TRP A 54 14.45 1.19 8.52
CA TRP A 54 13.80 2.14 7.62
C TRP A 54 13.67 3.54 8.23
N ILE A 55 13.92 3.66 9.53
CA ILE A 55 14.06 4.93 10.24
C ILE A 55 15.46 5.48 9.95
N ASN A 56 15.53 6.68 9.40
CA ASN A 56 16.76 7.36 9.04
C ASN A 56 16.68 8.85 9.35
N ASP A 57 17.76 9.60 9.11
CA ASP A 57 17.81 11.03 9.45
C ASP A 57 16.74 11.83 8.69
N SER A 58 16.42 11.45 7.45
CA SER A 58 15.36 12.06 6.65
C SER A 58 13.95 11.69 7.11
N THR A 59 13.77 10.60 7.88
CA THR A 59 12.46 10.25 8.46
C THR A 59 12.15 11.01 9.76
N LYS A 60 13.14 11.68 10.36
CA LYS A 60 12.94 12.41 11.63
C LYS A 60 12.06 13.64 11.44
N ASP A 61 12.16 14.28 10.29
CA ASP A 61 11.38 15.47 9.96
C ASP A 61 9.87 15.16 9.84
N ASN A 62 9.53 13.91 9.54
CA ASN A 62 8.18 13.35 9.52
C ASN A 62 7.90 12.44 10.74
N ASN A 63 8.61 12.65 11.85
CA ASN A 63 8.36 11.98 13.14
C ASN A 63 8.39 10.44 13.05
N ASP A 64 9.30 9.92 12.23
CA ASP A 64 9.48 8.50 11.94
C ASP A 64 8.16 7.83 11.51
N ALA A 65 7.34 8.54 10.75
CA ALA A 65 6.06 8.04 10.28
C ALA A 65 6.21 6.93 9.23
N ALA A 66 5.19 6.07 9.16
CA ALA A 66 5.02 5.15 8.05
C ALA A 66 3.94 5.64 7.08
N GLY A 67 4.05 5.22 5.82
CA GLY A 67 3.17 5.60 4.74
C GLY A 67 2.43 4.41 4.16
N CYS A 68 1.20 4.64 3.70
CA CYS A 68 0.44 3.67 2.93
C CYS A 68 -0.17 4.33 1.70
N TYR A 69 0.17 3.81 0.52
CA TYR A 69 -0.33 4.28 -0.78
C TYR A 69 -1.23 3.22 -1.42
N TRP A 70 -2.28 3.66 -2.09
CA TRP A 70 -3.12 2.83 -2.96
C TRP A 70 -3.48 3.62 -4.22
N TRP A 71 -3.88 2.92 -5.29
CA TRP A 71 -4.35 3.51 -6.54
C TRP A 71 -5.62 2.80 -7.01
N ASP A 72 -6.31 3.42 -7.97
CA ASP A 72 -7.53 2.90 -8.61
C ASP A 72 -8.63 2.45 -7.62
N ALA A 73 -8.64 3.06 -6.44
CA ALA A 73 -9.63 2.81 -5.39
C ALA A 73 -10.21 4.12 -4.85
N THR A 74 -11.28 3.99 -4.08
CA THR A 74 -11.92 5.11 -3.38
C THR A 74 -10.89 5.91 -2.58
N ASP A 75 -11.02 7.23 -2.60
CA ASP A 75 -10.15 8.15 -1.86
C ASP A 75 -8.63 7.92 -2.07
N SER A 76 -8.21 7.62 -3.31
CA SER A 76 -6.78 7.51 -3.63
C SER A 76 -6.01 8.81 -3.29
N PRO A 77 -4.80 8.74 -2.70
CA PRO A 77 -4.06 9.88 -2.13
C PRO A 77 -3.56 10.95 -3.13
N GLY A 78 -3.92 10.87 -4.41
CA GLY A 78 -3.60 11.88 -5.42
C GLY A 78 -4.58 11.85 -6.59
N ASP A 79 -4.60 12.93 -7.37
CA ASP A 79 -5.27 12.92 -8.67
C ASP A 79 -4.37 12.27 -9.73
N LYS A 80 -4.91 12.01 -10.94
CA LYS A 80 -4.19 11.36 -12.05
C LYS A 80 -2.91 12.09 -12.51
N PHE A 81 -2.58 13.25 -11.94
CA PHE A 81 -1.50 14.13 -12.40
C PHE A 81 -0.55 14.64 -11.28
N SER A 82 -0.84 14.42 -10.00
CA SER A 82 -0.09 15.01 -8.87
C SER A 82 0.78 14.03 -8.07
N ASN A 83 0.79 12.73 -8.45
CA ASN A 83 1.47 11.63 -7.75
C ASN A 83 1.30 11.75 -6.22
N GLY A 84 0.22 11.15 -5.70
CA GLY A 84 -0.09 11.08 -4.26
C GLY A 84 0.89 10.28 -3.40
N TRP A 85 2.11 10.03 -3.89
CA TRP A 85 3.19 9.39 -3.15
C TRP A 85 3.68 10.32 -2.02
N PRO A 86 4.06 9.80 -0.82
CA PRO A 86 4.15 8.40 -0.37
C PRO A 86 2.84 7.81 0.17
N GLY A 87 1.70 8.40 -0.20
CA GLY A 87 0.38 8.01 0.27
C GLY A 87 -0.03 8.78 1.53
N TYR A 88 -0.88 8.14 2.33
CA TYR A 88 -1.33 8.69 3.59
C TYR A 88 -0.36 8.32 4.72
N GLU A 89 -0.19 9.23 5.67
CA GLU A 89 0.50 8.95 6.92
C GLU A 89 -0.33 7.94 7.74
N MET A 90 0.33 6.90 8.23
CA MET A 90 -0.27 5.90 9.11
C MET A 90 -0.24 6.34 10.57
N ASP A 91 -1.22 5.92 11.36
CA ASP A 91 -1.29 6.18 12.79
C ASP A 91 -0.31 5.31 13.56
N LYS A 92 0.57 5.92 14.37
CA LYS A 92 1.48 5.17 15.25
C LYS A 92 0.70 4.53 16.39
N GLU A 93 0.84 3.22 16.55
CA GLU A 93 0.18 2.43 17.58
C GLU A 93 0.95 2.51 18.91
N ALA A 94 0.24 2.69 20.02
CA ALA A 94 0.87 2.75 21.35
C ALA A 94 1.39 1.38 21.82
N ALA A 95 0.96 0.30 21.17
CA ALA A 95 1.14 -1.07 21.62
C ALA A 95 2.54 -1.62 21.36
N ALA A 96 3.25 -1.07 20.37
CA ALA A 96 4.64 -1.42 20.06
C ALA A 96 5.35 -0.26 19.35
N GLU A 97 6.65 -0.14 19.56
CA GLU A 97 7.47 0.79 18.79
C GLU A 97 7.50 0.34 17.33
N ASN A 98 7.39 1.30 16.41
CA ASN A 98 7.37 1.08 14.96
C ASN A 98 6.21 0.21 14.43
N LEU A 99 5.13 0.10 15.20
CA LEU A 99 3.85 -0.40 14.72
C LEU A 99 2.97 0.77 14.31
N TYR A 100 2.43 0.68 13.10
CA TYR A 100 1.55 1.69 12.54
C TYR A 100 0.26 1.04 12.05
N SER A 101 -0.81 1.79 11.95
CA SER A 101 -2.06 1.33 11.36
C SER A 101 -2.70 2.35 10.46
N ILE A 102 -3.53 1.87 9.54
CA ILE A 102 -4.38 2.71 8.71
C ILE A 102 -5.64 1.95 8.37
N ASN A 103 -6.76 2.66 8.28
CA ASN A 103 -7.93 2.13 7.61
C ASN A 103 -7.75 2.35 6.12
N ALA A 104 -7.84 1.33 5.28
CA ALA A 104 -7.83 1.48 3.82
C ALA A 104 -9.23 1.16 3.26
N PRO A 105 -9.67 1.83 2.18
CA PRO A 105 -10.87 1.44 1.45
C PRO A 105 -10.87 -0.05 1.10
N ARG A 106 -12.02 -0.73 1.21
CA ARG A 106 -12.12 -2.16 0.86
C ARG A 106 -11.90 -2.45 -0.63
N ASP A 107 -12.13 -1.46 -1.48
CA ASP A 107 -11.89 -1.53 -2.93
C ASP A 107 -10.42 -1.24 -3.30
N ALA A 108 -9.55 -0.97 -2.32
CA ALA A 108 -8.11 -0.89 -2.54
C ALA A 108 -7.52 -2.29 -2.73
N ALA A 109 -7.49 -2.74 -3.99
CA ALA A 109 -6.96 -4.06 -4.34
C ALA A 109 -5.47 -4.22 -4.03
N ASN A 110 -4.71 -3.12 -4.05
CA ASN A 110 -3.29 -3.12 -3.74
C ASN A 110 -2.94 -1.96 -2.82
N VAL A 111 -2.02 -2.23 -1.89
CA VAL A 111 -1.40 -1.22 -1.04
C VAL A 111 0.12 -1.30 -1.13
N VAL A 112 0.77 -0.16 -0.91
CA VAL A 112 2.23 -0.05 -0.82
C VAL A 112 2.59 0.66 0.47
N PHE A 113 3.27 -0.08 1.35
CA PHE A 113 3.81 0.47 2.59
C PHE A 113 5.17 1.12 2.36
N SER A 114 5.44 2.23 3.02
CA SER A 114 6.71 2.98 2.92
C SER A 114 7.13 3.57 4.26
N ASN A 115 8.33 4.14 4.33
CA ASN A 115 8.77 4.96 5.45
C ASN A 115 8.30 6.43 5.37
N TYR A 116 7.17 6.67 4.69
CA TYR A 116 6.54 7.98 4.51
C TYR A 116 7.47 9.07 3.96
N LEU A 117 8.48 8.69 3.18
CA LEU A 117 9.43 9.61 2.58
C LEU A 117 9.25 9.66 1.06
N ASP A 118 9.00 10.85 0.52
CA ASP A 118 9.06 11.09 -0.92
C ASP A 118 10.52 11.30 -1.34
N GLY A 119 11.16 10.21 -1.78
CA GLY A 119 12.53 10.29 -2.26
C GLY A 119 12.67 10.78 -3.70
N GLY A 120 11.58 11.19 -4.37
CA GLY A 120 11.60 11.67 -5.75
C GLY A 120 12.18 10.66 -6.76
N MET A 121 12.55 11.18 -7.94
CA MET A 121 13.06 10.39 -9.07
C MET A 121 14.57 10.60 -9.33
N ASP A 122 15.21 11.55 -8.66
CA ASP A 122 16.62 11.86 -8.86
C ASP A 122 17.49 10.94 -7.99
N SER A 123 18.01 9.87 -8.59
CA SER A 123 18.85 8.88 -7.91
C SER A 123 20.19 9.42 -7.41
N SER A 124 20.56 10.66 -7.74
CA SER A 124 21.77 11.29 -7.21
C SER A 124 21.57 11.93 -5.83
N LEU A 125 20.32 12.12 -5.40
CA LEU A 125 19.99 12.72 -4.11
C LEU A 125 19.97 11.67 -2.99
N PRO A 126 20.52 11.95 -1.79
CA PRO A 126 20.49 11.00 -0.66
C PRO A 126 19.08 10.52 -0.31
N VAL A 127 18.10 11.42 -0.33
CA VAL A 127 16.69 11.15 -0.05
C VAL A 127 16.10 10.07 -0.97
N PHE A 128 16.67 9.88 -2.18
CA PHE A 128 16.24 8.82 -3.08
C PHE A 128 16.51 7.43 -2.50
N ALA A 129 17.71 7.22 -1.94
CA ALA A 129 18.13 5.95 -1.34
C ALA A 129 17.56 5.75 0.07
N GLU A 130 17.30 6.83 0.79
CA GLU A 130 16.71 6.81 2.14
C GLU A 130 15.21 6.53 2.13
N ALA A 131 14.51 6.82 1.03
CA ALA A 131 13.10 6.46 0.88
C ALA A 131 12.96 4.98 0.50
N LEU A 132 12.25 4.24 1.34
CA LEU A 132 12.11 2.79 1.25
C LEU A 132 10.63 2.41 1.14
N GLN A 133 10.36 1.36 0.37
CA GLN A 133 9.00 0.93 0.08
C GLN A 133 8.87 -0.57 -0.13
N CYS A 134 7.69 -1.08 0.15
CA CYS A 134 7.31 -2.41 -0.28
C CYS A 134 6.96 -2.41 -1.77
N LYS A 135 6.98 -3.60 -2.37
CA LYS A 135 6.30 -3.83 -3.65
C LYS A 135 4.78 -3.77 -3.46
N ASN A 136 4.06 -3.75 -4.58
CA ASN A 136 2.61 -3.86 -4.58
C ASN A 136 2.18 -5.09 -3.78
N SER A 137 1.48 -4.84 -2.68
CA SER A 137 0.97 -5.87 -1.79
C SER A 137 -0.51 -6.02 -2.09
N SER A 138 -0.93 -7.20 -2.54
CA SER A 138 -2.36 -7.48 -2.70
C SER A 138 -3.06 -7.28 -1.36
N ALA A 139 -4.15 -6.55 -1.39
CA ALA A 139 -5.00 -6.24 -0.25
C ALA A 139 -6.46 -6.70 -0.49
N GLU A 140 -6.70 -7.51 -1.52
CA GLU A 140 -8.03 -8.02 -1.88
C GLU A 140 -8.47 -9.14 -0.93
N PHE A 141 -7.75 -10.27 -0.96
CA PHE A 141 -7.94 -11.46 -0.14
C PHE A 141 -6.87 -12.50 -0.44
N TYR A 142 -6.85 -13.57 0.37
CA TYR A 142 -6.22 -14.84 0.02
C TYR A 142 -7.25 -15.96 -0.08
N CYS A 143 -7.02 -16.85 -1.05
CA CYS A 143 -7.61 -18.17 -1.16
C CYS A 143 -6.52 -19.25 -1.09
N GLU A 144 -6.95 -20.51 -1.01
CA GLU A 144 -6.04 -21.66 -1.01
C GLU A 144 -5.18 -21.67 -2.29
N GLY A 145 -3.86 -21.61 -2.12
CA GLY A 145 -2.90 -21.61 -3.23
C GLY A 145 -2.35 -20.24 -3.64
N ASP A 146 -2.91 -19.13 -3.13
CA ASP A 146 -2.45 -17.77 -3.48
C ASP A 146 -1.03 -17.46 -2.96
N SER A 147 -0.67 -18.05 -1.82
CA SER A 147 0.62 -17.82 -1.18
C SER A 147 1.15 -19.09 -0.57
N LYS A 148 2.46 -19.34 -0.75
CA LYS A 148 3.19 -20.43 -0.08
C LYS A 148 3.34 -20.21 1.43
N TYR A 149 3.06 -19.00 1.90
CA TYR A 149 3.23 -18.62 3.29
C TYR A 149 2.09 -19.10 4.17
N TYR A 150 0.87 -19.30 3.64
CA TYR A 150 -0.17 -20.04 4.36
C TYR A 150 -0.11 -21.51 3.99
N SER A 151 0.12 -22.37 4.99
CA SER A 151 0.40 -23.79 4.75
C SER A 151 -0.84 -24.56 4.28
N GLU A 152 -0.64 -25.65 3.54
CA GLU A 152 -1.71 -26.60 3.21
C GLU A 152 -2.40 -27.12 4.48
N LYS A 153 -1.64 -27.27 5.58
CA LYS A 153 -2.18 -27.63 6.89
C LYS A 153 -3.18 -26.60 7.42
N PHE A 154 -2.91 -25.31 7.24
CA PHE A 154 -3.83 -24.24 7.61
C PHE A 154 -5.13 -24.35 6.82
N TRP A 155 -5.05 -24.42 5.49
CA TRP A 155 -6.26 -24.49 4.65
C TRP A 155 -7.09 -25.74 4.93
N LYS A 156 -6.44 -26.92 5.07
CA LYS A 156 -7.13 -28.15 5.47
C LYS A 156 -7.86 -28.02 6.79
N TYR A 157 -7.24 -27.40 7.79
CA TYR A 157 -7.87 -27.18 9.09
C TYR A 157 -9.14 -26.30 8.95
N MET A 158 -9.05 -25.21 8.17
CA MET A 158 -10.19 -24.32 7.98
C MET A 158 -11.33 -24.99 7.20
N TRP A 159 -11.02 -25.80 6.18
CA TRP A 159 -12.00 -26.62 5.47
C TRP A 159 -12.66 -27.68 6.37
N SER A 160 -11.89 -28.36 7.22
CA SER A 160 -12.43 -29.33 8.19
C SER A 160 -13.39 -28.65 9.18
N LEU A 161 -13.05 -27.43 9.62
CA LEU A 161 -13.92 -26.65 10.51
C LEU A 161 -15.22 -26.25 9.81
N ALA A 162 -15.16 -25.78 8.55
CA ALA A 162 -16.35 -25.46 7.76
C ALA A 162 -17.27 -26.68 7.58
N GLN A 163 -16.69 -27.85 7.27
CA GLN A 163 -17.42 -29.12 7.14
C GLN A 163 -18.10 -29.53 8.45
N GLN A 164 -17.40 -29.42 9.58
CA GLN A 164 -17.95 -29.72 10.89
C GLN A 164 -19.16 -28.83 11.19
N LYS A 165 -19.07 -27.52 10.89
CA LYS A 165 -20.17 -26.56 11.08
C LYS A 165 -21.34 -26.85 10.14
N ALA A 166 -21.08 -27.30 8.93
CA ALA A 166 -22.09 -27.75 7.97
C ALA A 166 -22.74 -29.09 8.36
N GLY A 167 -22.22 -29.81 9.37
CA GLY A 167 -22.68 -31.14 9.72
C GLY A 167 -22.33 -32.21 8.67
N ILE A 168 -21.37 -31.91 7.79
CA ILE A 168 -20.83 -32.83 6.80
C ILE A 168 -19.82 -33.73 7.52
N LYS A 169 -19.99 -35.04 7.39
CA LYS A 169 -19.05 -36.00 7.99
C LYS A 169 -17.75 -36.02 7.19
N GLU A 170 -16.61 -36.14 7.89
CA GLU A 170 -15.27 -36.21 7.29
C GLU A 170 -15.10 -37.37 6.29
N ASP A 171 -15.96 -38.40 6.34
CA ASP A 171 -15.95 -39.54 5.42
C ASP A 171 -16.70 -39.28 4.10
N ASN A 172 -17.26 -38.09 3.90
CA ASN A 172 -17.79 -37.69 2.61
C ASN A 172 -16.63 -37.31 1.69
N GLU A 173 -16.00 -38.31 1.07
CA GLU A 173 -14.87 -38.16 0.12
C GLU A 173 -15.20 -37.29 -1.11
N ASN A 174 -16.43 -36.77 -1.22
CA ASN A 174 -16.86 -35.92 -2.31
C ASN A 174 -16.53 -34.44 -2.03
N PHE A 175 -15.26 -34.08 -2.29
CA PHE A 175 -14.77 -32.70 -2.21
C PHE A 175 -15.69 -31.72 -2.96
N ASP A 176 -16.17 -32.08 -4.15
CA ASP A 176 -17.04 -31.23 -4.95
C ASP A 176 -18.38 -30.93 -4.25
N ALA A 177 -18.98 -31.92 -3.58
CA ALA A 177 -20.23 -31.69 -2.85
C ALA A 177 -20.06 -30.81 -1.60
N THR A 178 -18.93 -30.95 -0.92
CA THR A 178 -18.56 -30.09 0.22
C THR A 178 -18.29 -28.67 -0.25
N TYR A 179 -17.58 -28.53 -1.37
CA TYR A 179 -17.27 -27.25 -2.00
C TYR A 179 -18.54 -26.50 -2.40
N GLU A 180 -19.41 -27.14 -3.18
CA GLU A 180 -20.71 -26.59 -3.60
C GLU A 180 -21.60 -26.21 -2.41
N TYR A 181 -21.62 -27.04 -1.36
CA TYR A 181 -22.38 -26.72 -0.16
C TYR A 181 -21.85 -25.46 0.52
N ILE A 182 -20.53 -25.35 0.71
CA ILE A 182 -19.92 -24.19 1.36
C ILE A 182 -20.15 -22.91 0.54
N LEU A 183 -20.09 -22.99 -0.79
CA LEU A 183 -20.44 -21.87 -1.68
C LEU A 183 -21.90 -21.43 -1.51
N ALA A 184 -22.83 -22.38 -1.34
CA ALA A 184 -24.25 -22.10 -1.16
C ALA A 184 -24.62 -21.63 0.27
N HIS A 185 -23.73 -21.81 1.25
CA HIS A 185 -23.98 -21.58 2.67
C HIS A 185 -22.89 -20.70 3.30
N PRO A 186 -22.81 -19.40 2.94
CA PRO A 186 -21.75 -18.50 3.42
C PRO A 186 -21.71 -18.34 4.95
N GLU A 187 -22.77 -18.69 5.67
CA GLU A 187 -22.79 -18.71 7.14
C GLU A 187 -21.83 -19.74 7.75
N VAL A 188 -21.44 -20.79 7.02
CA VAL A 188 -20.58 -21.86 7.56
C VAL A 188 -19.12 -21.42 7.70
N VAL A 189 -18.73 -20.38 6.98
CA VAL A 189 -17.38 -19.81 6.99
C VAL A 189 -17.27 -18.56 7.86
N ASP A 190 -18.34 -18.20 8.58
CA ASP A 190 -18.22 -17.27 9.72
C ASP A 190 -17.59 -18.01 10.90
N PHE A 191 -16.30 -17.78 11.12
CA PHE A 191 -15.54 -18.37 12.23
C PHE A 191 -15.42 -17.44 13.44
N THR A 192 -16.27 -16.41 13.53
CA THR A 192 -16.29 -15.49 14.68
C THR A 192 -16.44 -16.21 16.02
N PRO A 193 -17.30 -17.24 16.18
CA PRO A 193 -17.40 -17.98 17.44
C PRO A 193 -16.10 -18.65 17.88
N GLU A 194 -15.28 -19.09 16.93
CA GLU A 194 -14.04 -19.82 17.17
C GLU A 194 -12.82 -18.88 17.33
N PHE A 195 -12.76 -17.81 16.54
CA PHE A 195 -11.56 -16.97 16.41
C PHE A 195 -11.79 -15.47 16.73
N GLY A 196 -12.99 -15.10 17.19
CA GLY A 196 -13.33 -13.72 17.48
C GLY A 196 -13.26 -12.84 16.23
N ASP A 197 -12.67 -11.66 16.32
CA ASP A 197 -12.63 -10.71 15.19
C ASP A 197 -11.86 -11.26 13.98
N ASN A 198 -10.81 -12.06 14.19
CA ASN A 198 -10.08 -12.71 13.08
C ASN A 198 -10.95 -13.76 12.35
N GLY A 199 -12.01 -14.25 12.99
CA GLY A 199 -12.97 -15.16 12.37
C GLY A 199 -13.90 -14.49 11.36
N LYS A 200 -14.12 -13.17 11.46
CA LYS A 200 -14.97 -12.39 10.54
C LYS A 200 -14.36 -12.19 9.16
N MET A 201 -13.07 -12.46 9.05
CA MET A 201 -12.27 -12.21 7.84
C MET A 201 -12.54 -13.27 6.77
N PHE A 202 -13.04 -14.43 7.17
CA PHE A 202 -13.30 -15.56 6.30
C PHE A 202 -14.63 -15.41 5.59
N PHE A 203 -14.65 -15.81 4.33
CA PHE A 203 -15.83 -15.77 3.47
C PHE A 203 -15.70 -16.82 2.38
N SER A 204 -16.79 -17.02 1.63
CA SER A 204 -16.82 -17.89 0.47
C SER A 204 -16.76 -17.05 -0.79
N GLU A 205 -15.70 -17.20 -1.58
CA GLU A 205 -15.53 -16.51 -2.86
C GLU A 205 -16.23 -17.30 -3.97
N THR A 206 -17.46 -16.89 -4.28
CA THR A 206 -18.33 -17.56 -5.26
C THR A 206 -18.14 -17.02 -6.67
N ASP A 207 -17.67 -15.78 -6.84
CA ASP A 207 -17.68 -15.12 -8.15
C ASP A 207 -16.52 -15.60 -9.03
N LEU A 208 -15.40 -15.96 -8.40
CA LEU A 208 -14.22 -16.53 -9.05
C LEU A 208 -14.06 -18.04 -8.84
N GLU A 209 -15.03 -18.67 -8.15
CA GLU A 209 -14.99 -20.09 -7.80
C GLU A 209 -13.67 -20.47 -7.09
N PHE A 210 -13.25 -19.64 -6.12
CA PHE A 210 -12.07 -19.91 -5.28
C PHE A 210 -12.43 -20.52 -3.91
N GLY A 211 -13.71 -20.51 -3.53
CA GLY A 211 -14.17 -21.16 -2.31
C GLY A 211 -13.74 -20.42 -1.05
N LEU A 212 -13.34 -21.17 -0.02
CA LEU A 212 -12.97 -20.59 1.27
C LEU A 212 -11.79 -19.62 1.11
N SER A 213 -12.02 -18.37 1.49
CA SER A 213 -11.10 -17.26 1.31
C SER A 213 -11.07 -16.37 2.56
N MET A 214 -10.06 -15.50 2.68
CA MET A 214 -9.91 -14.56 3.78
C MET A 214 -9.50 -13.16 3.31
N ARG A 215 -10.20 -12.14 3.81
CA ARG A 215 -9.85 -10.72 3.63
C ARG A 215 -8.68 -10.35 4.56
N PHE A 216 -8.09 -9.16 4.42
CA PHE A 216 -6.96 -8.70 5.25
C PHE A 216 -7.33 -7.74 6.40
N ASP A 217 -8.59 -7.74 6.86
CA ASP A 217 -9.04 -6.86 7.94
C ASP A 217 -8.41 -7.18 9.31
N ASN A 218 -7.79 -6.19 9.95
CA ASN A 218 -6.99 -6.36 11.18
C ASN A 218 -5.73 -7.24 11.02
N MET A 219 -5.19 -7.37 9.81
CA MET A 219 -3.92 -8.06 9.58
C MET A 219 -2.72 -7.13 9.59
N ILE A 220 -1.56 -7.71 9.85
CA ILE A 220 -0.28 -7.02 9.85
C ILE A 220 0.56 -7.41 8.64
N TRP A 221 1.13 -6.42 7.97
CA TRP A 221 2.13 -6.62 6.94
C TRP A 221 3.53 -6.62 7.55
N ILE A 222 4.29 -7.67 7.25
CA ILE A 222 5.67 -7.84 7.71
C ILE A 222 6.61 -7.84 6.51
N VAL A 223 7.56 -6.91 6.51
CA VAL A 223 8.57 -6.80 5.45
C VAL A 223 9.54 -7.98 5.50
N ASP A 224 9.75 -8.59 4.34
CA ASP A 224 10.82 -9.53 4.10
C ASP A 224 12.11 -8.77 3.74
N LEU A 225 13.11 -8.88 4.61
CA LEU A 225 14.40 -8.21 4.47
C LEU A 225 15.48 -9.13 3.92
N ASP A 226 15.11 -10.27 3.32
CA ASP A 226 16.03 -11.09 2.54
C ASP A 226 16.48 -10.32 1.28
N PRO A 227 17.77 -9.98 1.14
CA PRO A 227 18.26 -9.22 -0.02
C PRO A 227 17.97 -9.92 -1.36
N SER A 228 17.85 -11.26 -1.37
CA SER A 228 17.57 -12.03 -2.59
C SER A 228 16.14 -11.85 -3.11
N LYS A 229 15.25 -11.28 -2.29
CA LYS A 229 13.83 -11.04 -2.61
C LYS A 229 13.51 -9.56 -2.85
N ILE A 230 14.53 -8.70 -2.87
CA ILE A 230 14.40 -7.28 -3.21
C ILE A 230 14.33 -7.17 -4.72
N GLU A 231 13.29 -6.52 -5.22
CA GLU A 231 13.06 -6.30 -6.64
C GLU A 231 13.28 -4.82 -6.99
N TYR A 232 13.68 -4.52 -8.22
CA TYR A 232 13.71 -3.14 -8.72
C TYR A 232 12.41 -2.84 -9.43
N ILE A 233 11.65 -1.86 -8.93
CA ILE A 233 10.40 -1.46 -9.57
C ILE A 233 10.70 -0.84 -10.94
N ASN A 234 10.00 -1.32 -11.97
CA ASN A 234 10.05 -0.73 -13.31
C ASN A 234 9.60 0.74 -13.28
N GLN A 235 10.06 1.58 -14.21
CA GLN A 235 9.83 3.03 -14.19
C GLN A 235 8.34 3.45 -14.22
N ASP A 236 7.42 2.52 -14.52
CA ASP A 236 5.98 2.75 -14.64
C ASP A 236 5.20 2.70 -13.30
N LEU A 237 5.85 2.32 -12.19
CA LEU A 237 5.24 2.21 -10.85
C LEU A 237 5.96 3.14 -9.86
N ILE A 238 5.23 3.76 -8.93
CA ILE A 238 5.68 4.99 -8.23
C ILE A 238 6.45 4.68 -6.93
N PRO A 239 7.59 5.36 -6.65
CA PRO A 239 8.55 5.96 -7.57
C PRO A 239 9.42 4.88 -8.21
N GLY A 240 9.49 4.88 -9.55
CA GLY A 240 10.17 3.82 -10.28
C GLY A 240 11.68 3.87 -10.12
N GLY A 241 12.35 2.74 -10.36
CA GLY A 241 13.81 2.64 -10.26
C GLY A 241 14.35 2.44 -8.85
N LYS A 242 13.48 2.28 -7.84
CA LYS A 242 13.84 2.00 -6.45
C LYS A 242 13.79 0.50 -6.12
N PRO A 243 14.63 0.04 -5.17
CA PRO A 243 14.45 -1.28 -4.58
C PRO A 243 13.12 -1.32 -3.81
N ALA A 244 12.39 -2.41 -4.00
CA ALA A 244 11.13 -2.67 -3.36
C ALA A 244 11.20 -3.98 -2.62
N PHE A 245 10.79 -3.91 -1.36
CA PHE A 245 10.84 -5.04 -0.45
C PHE A 245 9.57 -5.87 -0.60
N SER A 246 9.76 -7.19 -0.59
CA SER A 246 8.63 -8.11 -0.45
C SER A 246 8.17 -8.13 1.01
N GLY A 247 7.06 -8.80 1.28
CA GLY A 247 6.54 -9.01 2.62
C GLY A 247 5.32 -9.91 2.56
N GLU A 248 4.72 -10.18 3.70
CA GLU A 248 3.54 -11.06 3.81
C GLU A 248 2.58 -10.58 4.89
N TRP A 249 1.32 -10.98 4.74
CA TRP A 249 0.25 -10.73 5.70
C TRP A 249 0.21 -11.81 6.79
N TYR A 250 0.01 -11.39 8.03
CA TYR A 250 -0.18 -12.27 9.19
C TYR A 250 -1.36 -11.81 10.03
N PHE A 251 -1.97 -12.73 10.77
CA PHE A 251 -2.96 -12.40 11.78
C PHE A 251 -2.31 -11.62 12.92
N MET A 252 -2.93 -10.52 13.33
CA MET A 252 -2.52 -9.76 14.52
C MET A 252 -3.09 -10.43 15.78
N TYR A 253 -2.23 -10.70 16.75
CA TYR A 253 -2.61 -11.22 18.07
C TYR A 253 -2.75 -10.12 19.13
N GLY A 254 -2.30 -8.90 18.80
CA GLY A 254 -2.29 -7.74 19.67
C GLY A 254 -0.87 -7.39 20.14
N ASN A 255 -0.66 -6.14 20.56
CA ASN A 255 0.67 -5.62 20.96
C ASN A 255 1.78 -5.82 19.91
N GLY A 256 1.39 -5.90 18.63
CA GLY A 256 2.32 -6.18 17.54
C GLY A 256 2.83 -7.62 17.50
N GLU A 257 2.31 -8.55 18.30
CA GLU A 257 2.50 -9.99 18.09
C GLU A 257 1.63 -10.45 16.93
N TYR A 258 2.14 -11.38 16.13
CA TYR A 258 1.47 -11.87 14.93
C TYR A 258 1.79 -13.33 14.63
N GLY A 259 1.02 -13.95 13.74
CA GLY A 259 1.31 -15.31 13.29
C GLY A 259 0.37 -15.78 12.19
N MET A 260 0.58 -17.00 11.73
CA MET A 260 -0.13 -17.56 10.58
C MET A 260 -1.49 -18.18 10.90
N TRP A 261 -1.80 -18.41 12.17
CA TRP A 261 -3.10 -18.93 12.58
C TRP A 261 -4.01 -17.83 13.08
N PRO A 262 -5.35 -17.96 12.99
CA PRO A 262 -6.27 -16.89 13.39
C PRO A 262 -6.15 -16.49 14.86
N THR A 263 -5.62 -17.37 15.72
CA THR A 263 -5.34 -17.05 17.13
C THR A 263 -3.97 -17.58 17.54
N LYS A 264 -3.34 -16.89 18.50
CA LYS A 264 -2.07 -17.33 19.10
C LYS A 264 -2.18 -18.71 19.74
N ALA A 265 -3.27 -18.99 20.44
CA ALA A 265 -3.50 -20.28 21.09
C ALA A 265 -3.52 -21.42 20.07
N LEU A 266 -4.22 -21.23 18.94
CA LEU A 266 -4.25 -22.21 17.86
C LEU A 266 -2.88 -22.34 17.18
N ALA A 267 -2.14 -21.23 17.02
CA ALA A 267 -0.78 -21.29 16.48
C ALA A 267 0.13 -22.19 17.33
N LEU A 268 0.08 -22.05 18.65
CA LEU A 268 0.85 -22.88 19.59
C LEU A 268 0.40 -24.34 19.54
N GLU A 269 -0.91 -24.60 19.53
CA GLU A 269 -1.47 -25.94 19.42
C GLU A 269 -1.01 -26.65 18.12
N GLN A 270 -1.15 -25.97 16.98
CA GLN A 270 -0.86 -26.56 15.67
C GLN A 270 0.64 -26.75 15.44
N SER A 271 1.49 -25.94 16.05
CA SER A 271 2.95 -26.03 15.91
C SER A 271 3.62 -26.93 16.94
N GLY A 272 2.95 -27.20 18.08
CA GLY A 272 3.57 -27.86 19.23
C GLY A 272 4.56 -26.96 20.00
N VAL A 273 4.63 -25.67 19.67
CA VAL A 273 5.41 -24.68 20.42
C VAL A 273 4.73 -24.43 21.77
N THR A 274 5.53 -24.42 22.84
CA THR A 274 5.02 -24.16 24.20
C THR A 274 5.50 -22.80 24.69
N GLN A 275 4.58 -21.96 25.18
CA GLN A 275 4.94 -20.74 25.90
C GLN A 275 5.25 -21.08 27.37
N ASN A 276 6.42 -20.68 27.85
CA ASN A 276 6.87 -20.86 29.22
C ASN A 276 6.27 -19.77 30.15
N GLU A 277 6.29 -19.99 31.46
CA GLU A 277 5.74 -19.04 32.45
C GLU A 277 6.42 -17.66 32.43
N ASP A 278 7.68 -17.59 31.98
CA ASP A 278 8.45 -16.36 31.84
C ASP A 278 8.19 -15.62 30.51
N GLY A 279 7.27 -16.13 29.67
CA GLY A 279 6.92 -15.57 28.37
C GLY A 279 7.84 -15.99 27.22
N THR A 280 8.91 -16.75 27.49
CA THR A 280 9.74 -17.35 26.44
C THR A 280 9.05 -18.55 25.80
N TYR A 281 9.63 -19.10 24.72
CA TYR A 281 9.06 -20.24 24.01
C TYR A 281 10.03 -21.41 23.96
N THR A 282 9.48 -22.61 24.11
CA THR A 282 10.15 -23.87 23.81
C THR A 282 9.65 -24.36 22.47
N VAL A 283 10.56 -24.52 21.51
CA VAL A 283 10.25 -25.01 20.16
C VAL A 283 10.54 -26.51 20.04
N PRO A 284 9.73 -27.26 19.26
CA PRO A 284 10.01 -28.66 18.97
C PRO A 284 11.27 -28.83 18.11
N GLU A 285 11.74 -30.07 17.95
CA GLU A 285 12.87 -30.39 17.06
C GLU A 285 12.60 -29.87 15.64
N GLY A 286 13.59 -29.19 15.05
CA GLY A 286 13.47 -28.52 13.76
C GLY A 286 12.94 -27.07 13.82
N GLY A 287 12.23 -26.71 14.89
CA GLY A 287 11.80 -25.33 15.13
C GLY A 287 12.96 -24.42 15.52
N LYS A 288 12.76 -23.10 15.37
CA LYS A 288 13.79 -22.09 15.69
C LYS A 288 13.18 -20.81 16.24
N ILE A 289 13.98 -20.07 16.99
CA ILE A 289 13.69 -18.69 17.38
C ILE A 289 14.83 -17.83 16.82
N ASP A 290 14.50 -16.80 16.04
CA ASP A 290 15.51 -15.89 15.52
C ASP A 290 15.94 -14.84 16.57
N GLU A 291 17.02 -14.11 16.28
CA GLU A 291 17.57 -13.10 17.18
C GLU A 291 16.62 -11.92 17.46
N TYR A 292 15.60 -11.75 16.61
CA TYR A 292 14.60 -10.70 16.70
C TYR A 292 13.37 -11.14 17.49
N GLY A 293 13.33 -12.39 17.95
CA GLY A 293 12.21 -12.93 18.72
C GLY A 293 11.01 -13.29 17.85
N THR A 294 11.24 -13.81 16.65
CA THR A 294 10.22 -14.54 15.89
C THR A 294 10.41 -16.03 16.09
N VAL A 295 9.32 -16.71 16.45
CA VAL A 295 9.25 -18.14 16.69
C VAL A 295 8.73 -18.82 15.43
N TYR A 296 9.49 -19.80 14.94
CA TYR A 296 9.15 -20.61 13.78
C TYR A 296 8.98 -22.07 14.19
N ASP A 297 8.01 -22.74 13.56
CA ASP A 297 7.86 -24.19 13.69
C ASP A 297 8.92 -24.96 12.86
N ALA A 298 8.82 -26.29 12.88
CA ALA A 298 9.78 -27.16 12.18
C ALA A 298 9.71 -27.04 10.64
N ASP A 299 8.59 -26.58 10.11
CA ASP A 299 8.38 -26.35 8.68
C ASP A 299 8.83 -24.94 8.26
N GLY A 300 9.23 -24.11 9.22
CA GLY A 300 9.72 -22.74 9.01
C GLY A 300 8.61 -21.69 8.95
N TYR A 301 7.39 -22.02 9.37
CA TYR A 301 6.26 -21.11 9.42
C TYR A 301 6.24 -20.29 10.72
N VAL A 302 5.76 -19.04 10.65
CA VAL A 302 5.73 -18.14 11.80
C VAL A 302 4.60 -18.53 12.75
N VAL A 303 4.97 -18.89 13.98
CA VAL A 303 4.04 -19.23 15.06
C VAL A 303 3.69 -17.98 15.86
N VAL A 304 4.73 -17.27 16.34
CA VAL A 304 4.60 -16.00 17.06
C VAL A 304 5.74 -15.08 16.64
N GLY A 305 5.40 -13.98 15.97
CA GLY A 305 6.33 -12.90 15.67
C GLY A 305 6.39 -11.85 16.78
N ASN A 306 7.56 -11.21 16.91
CA ASN A 306 7.80 -10.08 17.83
C ASN A 306 7.46 -10.34 19.31
N TYR A 307 7.65 -11.55 19.84
CA TYR A 307 7.31 -11.80 21.25
C TYR A 307 8.19 -11.03 22.24
N THR A 308 9.37 -10.57 21.81
CA THR A 308 10.30 -9.76 22.61
C THR A 308 9.96 -8.27 22.58
N GLY A 309 9.06 -7.83 21.69
CA GLY A 309 8.77 -6.42 21.41
C GLY A 309 9.87 -5.67 20.65
N LYS A 310 10.98 -6.35 20.29
CA LYS A 310 12.17 -5.75 19.68
C LYS A 310 12.27 -5.95 18.17
N TYR A 311 11.42 -6.79 17.59
CA TYR A 311 11.57 -7.23 16.19
C TYR A 311 11.58 -6.05 15.21
N TYR A 312 10.83 -5.00 15.50
CA TYR A 312 10.71 -3.83 14.65
C TYR A 312 11.77 -2.75 14.89
N GLN A 313 12.62 -2.87 15.91
CA GLN A 313 13.56 -1.79 16.28
C GLN A 313 14.98 -2.08 15.80
N ASP A 314 15.43 -3.32 15.96
CA ASP A 314 16.85 -3.67 15.84
C ASP A 314 17.21 -4.37 14.51
N LYS A 315 16.21 -4.59 13.64
CA LYS A 315 16.41 -5.30 12.38
C LYS A 315 17.20 -4.43 11.40
N VAL A 316 18.39 -4.89 11.00
CA VAL A 316 19.32 -4.15 10.13
C VAL A 316 18.86 -4.22 8.68
N ALA A 317 19.00 -3.12 7.93
CA ALA A 317 18.64 -3.10 6.52
C ALA A 317 19.66 -3.94 5.73
N PRO A 318 19.20 -4.84 4.85
CA PRO A 318 20.08 -5.48 3.89
C PRO A 318 20.67 -4.43 2.94
N GLU A 319 21.92 -4.62 2.50
CA GLU A 319 22.41 -3.86 1.35
C GLU A 319 21.54 -4.20 0.14
N ALA A 320 20.96 -3.17 -0.50
CA ALA A 320 20.19 -3.38 -1.71
C ALA A 320 21.11 -4.01 -2.79
N PRO A 321 20.68 -5.09 -3.47
CA PRO A 321 21.47 -5.69 -4.54
C PRO A 321 21.73 -4.63 -5.62
N SER A 322 22.91 -4.60 -6.24
CA SER A 322 23.19 -3.61 -7.30
C SER A 322 22.16 -3.69 -8.43
N LYS A 323 21.55 -2.55 -8.83
CA LYS A 323 20.65 -2.47 -10.00
C LYS A 323 21.32 -3.19 -11.19
N PRO A 324 20.66 -4.14 -11.86
CA PRO A 324 21.19 -4.74 -13.07
C PRO A 324 21.53 -3.63 -14.06
N ALA A 325 22.74 -3.67 -14.64
CA ALA A 325 23.11 -2.73 -15.68
C ALA A 325 22.04 -2.78 -16.79
N GLU A 326 21.50 -1.63 -17.17
CA GLU A 326 20.68 -1.55 -18.38
C GLU A 326 21.54 -2.05 -19.53
N THR A 327 21.26 -3.27 -20.02
CA THR A 327 21.75 -3.70 -21.32
C THR A 327 21.13 -2.74 -22.32
N THR A 328 21.93 -1.76 -22.73
CA THR A 328 21.67 -0.99 -23.94
C THR A 328 21.44 -2.02 -25.03
N ALA A 329 20.19 -2.12 -25.50
CA ALA A 329 19.90 -2.85 -26.72
C ALA A 329 20.87 -2.32 -27.79
N PRO A 330 21.52 -3.18 -28.59
CA PRO A 330 22.43 -2.71 -29.63
C PRO A 330 21.68 -1.73 -30.50
N ALA A 331 22.23 -0.53 -30.67
CA ALA A 331 21.70 0.46 -31.59
C ALA A 331 21.47 -0.23 -32.95
N THR A 332 20.22 -0.33 -33.38
CA THR A 332 19.88 -0.86 -34.70
C THR A 332 20.50 0.07 -35.72
N THR A 333 21.68 -0.30 -36.20
CA THR A 333 22.37 0.40 -37.27
C THR A 333 21.61 0.04 -38.55
N VAL A 334 20.69 0.91 -38.97
CA VAL A 334 20.03 0.75 -40.26
C VAL A 334 21.08 1.02 -41.34
N ALA A 335 21.55 -0.04 -41.98
CA ALA A 335 22.38 0.06 -43.18
C ALA A 335 21.58 0.71 -44.32
N PRO A 336 22.17 1.58 -45.15
CA PRO A 336 21.45 2.23 -46.24
C PRO A 336 21.14 1.19 -47.33
N THR A 337 19.86 0.87 -47.50
CA THR A 337 19.37 0.02 -48.59
C THR A 337 19.30 0.86 -49.87
N THR A 338 20.13 0.54 -50.86
CA THR A 338 20.05 1.07 -52.22
C THR A 338 18.82 0.50 -52.93
N VAL A 339 17.90 1.36 -53.36
CA VAL A 339 16.70 1.01 -54.15
C VAL A 339 17.06 0.93 -55.64
N PRO A 340 16.75 -0.18 -56.35
CA PRO A 340 16.75 -0.24 -57.82
C PRO A 340 15.54 0.51 -58.41
N GLY A 341 15.75 1.25 -59.49
CA GLY A 341 14.75 2.13 -60.12
C GLY A 341 13.54 1.40 -60.74
N PRO A 342 12.41 2.11 -60.93
CA PRO A 342 11.16 1.52 -61.43
C PRO A 342 11.12 1.43 -62.96
N ASP A 343 10.56 0.31 -63.46
CA ASP A 343 10.16 0.13 -64.86
C ASP A 343 8.80 0.82 -65.14
N ASN A 344 8.74 1.50 -66.28
CA ASN A 344 7.57 2.20 -66.81
C ASN A 344 6.44 1.25 -67.21
N ASN A 345 5.19 1.61 -66.88
CA ASN A 345 4.05 1.55 -67.80
C ASN A 345 2.89 2.41 -67.29
N ASP A 346 2.38 3.25 -68.20
CA ASP A 346 1.30 4.23 -68.03
C ASP A 346 -0.09 3.60 -67.84
N ALA A 347 -0.95 4.24 -67.03
CA ALA A 347 -2.30 4.70 -67.42
C ALA A 347 -3.04 5.42 -66.25
N ASP A 348 -3.13 6.75 -66.40
CA ASP A 348 -4.29 7.62 -66.17
C ASP A 348 -5.20 7.46 -64.91
N SER A 349 -5.12 8.40 -63.95
CA SER A 349 -6.16 9.42 -63.70
C SER A 349 -6.15 10.04 -62.28
N SER A 350 -6.24 11.37 -62.28
CA SER A 350 -6.72 12.33 -61.25
C SER A 350 -5.98 12.52 -59.90
N THR A 351 -5.12 13.55 -59.90
CA THR A 351 -5.17 14.78 -59.06
C THR A 351 -5.77 14.74 -57.64
N SER A 352 -4.95 15.06 -56.63
CA SER A 352 -4.98 16.38 -55.95
C SER A 352 -3.79 16.57 -55.00
N ASP A 353 -3.04 17.66 -55.24
CA ASP A 353 -2.00 18.31 -54.43
C ASP A 353 -2.48 18.61 -52.98
N SER A 354 -1.65 18.78 -51.93
CA SER A 354 -0.52 19.71 -51.85
C SER A 354 0.36 19.45 -50.61
N THR A 355 1.66 19.36 -50.90
CA THR A 355 2.86 19.80 -50.18
C THR A 355 2.72 20.76 -48.99
N GLN A 356 3.58 20.60 -47.95
CA GLN A 356 4.78 21.45 -47.82
C GLN A 356 5.80 20.95 -46.78
N ASP A 357 7.07 21.00 -47.21
CA ASP A 357 8.29 20.56 -46.54
C ASP A 357 8.82 21.51 -45.43
N THR A 358 9.42 20.87 -44.41
CA THR A 358 10.70 21.07 -43.68
C THR A 358 11.46 22.41 -43.80
N PRO A 359 12.20 22.88 -42.75
CA PRO A 359 13.56 22.36 -42.52
C PRO A 359 14.00 22.17 -41.05
N ALA A 360 14.96 21.25 -40.88
CA ALA A 360 15.73 21.00 -39.67
C ALA A 360 16.72 22.14 -39.34
N SER A 361 17.18 22.19 -38.08
CA SER A 361 18.46 22.81 -37.73
C SER A 361 19.12 22.06 -36.56
N GLU A 362 20.40 21.73 -36.74
CA GLU A 362 21.32 21.19 -35.74
C GLU A 362 22.09 22.31 -35.02
N SER A 363 22.65 21.94 -33.86
CA SER A 363 23.79 22.53 -33.14
C SER A 363 23.54 23.68 -32.14
N GLY A 364 24.08 23.51 -30.92
CA GLY A 364 24.34 24.61 -29.98
C GLY A 364 24.15 24.26 -28.51
N SER A 365 25.24 23.85 -27.84
CA SER A 365 25.40 23.94 -26.38
C SER A 365 25.34 25.40 -25.94
N ASP A 366 24.54 25.71 -24.91
CA ASP A 366 24.93 26.47 -23.69
C ASP A 366 23.70 27.05 -22.94
N ASN A 367 23.58 26.61 -21.67
CA ASN A 367 23.12 27.29 -20.46
C ASN A 367 21.90 28.24 -20.43
N ASN A 368 20.97 27.89 -19.53
CA ASN A 368 20.10 28.75 -18.70
C ASN A 368 19.25 29.83 -19.40
N ALA A 369 18.00 29.45 -19.69
CA ALA A 369 16.85 30.37 -19.58
C ALA A 369 15.59 29.56 -19.24
N ILE A 370 15.04 29.76 -18.03
CA ILE A 370 13.71 29.28 -17.65
C ILE A 370 12.71 30.06 -18.51
N GLN A 371 12.02 29.40 -19.43
CA GLN A 371 10.90 29.97 -20.17
C GLN A 371 9.62 29.77 -19.33
N THR A 372 9.31 30.77 -18.49
CA THR A 372 7.99 30.92 -17.88
C THR A 372 6.99 31.34 -18.97
N GLY A 373 6.10 30.43 -19.36
CA GLY A 373 5.08 30.67 -20.38
C GLY A 373 3.73 30.06 -20.00
N ALA A 374 2.71 30.92 -19.90
CA ALA A 374 1.27 30.63 -19.76
C ALA A 374 0.70 30.29 -18.36
N ALA A 375 1.09 31.04 -17.33
CA ALA A 375 0.26 31.22 -16.13
C ALA A 375 -0.21 32.67 -15.99
N SER A 376 -1.17 33.13 -16.82
CA SER A 376 -1.66 34.51 -16.71
C SER A 376 -3.05 34.83 -17.28
N PHE A 377 -3.95 33.85 -17.48
CA PHE A 377 -5.36 34.19 -17.83
C PHE A 377 -6.44 33.60 -16.89
N ALA A 378 -6.22 32.41 -16.28
CA ALA A 378 -7.23 31.81 -15.40
C ALA A 378 -7.31 32.46 -14.00
N ILE A 379 -6.17 32.89 -13.44
CA ILE A 379 -6.11 33.50 -12.10
C ILE A 379 -6.74 34.91 -12.09
N VAL A 380 -6.62 35.66 -13.20
CA VAL A 380 -7.23 37.00 -13.32
C VAL A 380 -8.77 36.90 -13.40
N MET A 381 -9.30 35.86 -14.06
CA MET A 381 -10.75 35.62 -14.14
C MET A 381 -11.36 35.21 -12.78
N LEU A 382 -10.63 34.44 -11.96
CA LEU A 382 -11.13 34.01 -10.65
C LEU A 382 -11.22 35.17 -9.65
N ILE A 383 -10.26 36.11 -9.67
CA ILE A 383 -10.26 37.29 -8.79
C ILE A 383 -11.36 38.29 -9.21
N ALA A 384 -11.64 38.43 -10.51
CA ALA A 384 -12.75 39.26 -11.00
C ALA A 384 -14.13 38.68 -10.62
N ALA A 385 -14.29 37.35 -10.64
CA ALA A 385 -15.54 36.69 -10.25
C ALA A 385 -15.85 36.82 -8.75
N VAL A 386 -14.83 36.72 -7.89
CA VAL A 386 -15.00 36.86 -6.43
C VAL A 386 -15.35 38.31 -6.05
N GLY A 387 -14.79 39.31 -6.76
CA GLY A 387 -15.12 40.73 -6.53
C GLY A 387 -16.59 41.07 -6.83
N VAL A 388 -17.19 40.45 -7.85
CA VAL A 388 -18.59 40.69 -8.24
C VAL A 388 -19.58 40.06 -7.24
N VAL A 389 -19.26 38.89 -6.69
CA VAL A 389 -20.14 38.20 -5.71
C VAL A 389 -20.17 38.94 -4.36
N VAL A 390 -19.04 39.47 -3.90
CA VAL A 390 -18.95 40.23 -2.64
C VAL A 390 -19.70 41.56 -2.74
N ALA A 391 -19.64 42.26 -3.88
CA ALA A 391 -20.36 43.52 -4.07
C ALA A 391 -21.90 43.34 -4.09
N VAL A 392 -22.41 42.24 -4.64
CA VAL A 392 -23.85 41.93 -4.68
C VAL A 392 -24.37 41.54 -3.29
N TYR A 393 -23.57 40.83 -2.48
CA TYR A 393 -23.95 40.43 -1.13
C TYR A 393 -24.04 41.63 -0.17
N PHE A 394 -23.12 42.59 -0.26
CA PHE A 394 -23.15 43.79 0.60
C PHE A 394 -24.20 44.83 0.18
N LYS A 395 -24.59 44.89 -1.10
CA LYS A 395 -25.65 45.81 -1.55
C LYS A 395 -27.05 45.36 -1.15
N ARG A 396 -27.30 44.05 -1.04
CA ARG A 396 -28.61 43.47 -0.61
C ARG A 396 -28.91 43.64 0.87
N ARG A 397 -27.89 43.81 1.74
CA ARG A 397 -28.08 43.92 3.19
C ARG A 397 -28.43 45.35 3.67
N LYS A 398 -28.44 46.33 2.76
CA LYS A 398 -28.74 47.74 3.08
C LYS A 398 -30.15 48.19 2.69
N THR A 399 -31.00 47.29 2.19
CA THR A 399 -32.34 47.63 1.67
C THR A 399 -33.47 46.78 2.26
N ASN A 400 -33.26 46.12 3.41
CA ASN A 400 -34.33 45.56 4.24
C ASN A 400 -34.25 46.15 5.63
#